data_AF-A0A929I7C1-F1
#
_entry.id   AF-A0A929I7C1-F1
#
_cell.length_a   1.000
_cell.length_b   1.000
_cell.length_c   1.000
_cell.angle_alpha   90.00
_cell.angle_beta   90.00
_cell.angle_gamma   90.00
#
_symmetry.space_group_name_H-M   'P 1'
#
loop_
_entity.id
_entity.type
_entity.pdbx_description
1 polymer ?
#
loop_
_entity_poly.entity_id
_entity_poly.type
_entity_poly.pdbx_seq_one_letter_code
_entity_poly.pdbx_strand_id
1 'polypeptide(L)'
;GITVIVAEDLMDAVTGLSGSGPAYIFVIIEALSDAGVNMGLSRDIALKLSAQTLFGAAKLYLDGDKHPAELKDMVASPGGTTIAGLKAIEEGGLRATLIAAVEAATLRSKELGSSK
;
A
#
# COMPACT_ATOMS: atom_id res chain seq x y z
N GLY A 1 9.83 -5.62 -13.67
CA GLY A 1 8.69 -4.68 -13.67
C GLY A 1 7.57 -5.27 -14.51
N ILE A 2 6.38 -4.67 -14.46
CA ILE A 2 5.24 -5.05 -15.29
C ILE A 2 4.90 -3.91 -16.25
N THR A 3 4.31 -4.24 -17.39
CA THR A 3 3.76 -3.26 -18.34
C THR A 3 2.33 -3.66 -18.65
N VAL A 4 1.43 -2.68 -18.62
CA VAL A 4 0.02 -2.86 -18.94
C VAL A 4 -0.38 -1.82 -19.98
N ILE A 5 -1.27 -2.20 -20.89
CA ILE A 5 -1.83 -1.29 -21.89
C ILE A 5 -3.10 -0.70 -21.29
N VAL A 6 -3.19 0.63 -21.30
CA VAL A 6 -4.35 1.40 -20.85
C VAL A 6 -4.74 2.41 -21.92
N ALA A 7 -6.00 2.83 -21.89
CA ALA A 7 -6.45 3.96 -22.71
C ALA A 7 -5.80 5.27 -22.21
N GLU A 8 -5.58 6.20 -23.13
CA GLU A 8 -4.87 7.47 -22.85
C GLU A 8 -5.60 8.33 -21.82
N ASP A 9 -6.94 8.31 -21.81
CA ASP A 9 -7.80 9.02 -20.85
C ASP A 9 -7.67 8.50 -19.40
N LEU A 10 -7.02 7.36 -19.20
CA LEU A 10 -6.72 6.79 -17.88
C LEU A 10 -5.33 7.19 -17.35
N MET A 11 -4.51 7.92 -18.12
CA MET A 11 -3.13 8.22 -17.74
C MET A 11 -3.00 9.06 -16.45
N ASP A 12 -3.96 9.94 -16.17
CA ASP A 12 -3.99 10.68 -14.89
C ASP A 12 -4.23 9.73 -13.70
N ALA A 13 -5.09 8.73 -13.87
CA ALA A 13 -5.34 7.73 -12.85
C ALA A 13 -4.12 6.83 -12.64
N VAL A 14 -3.41 6.47 -13.71
CA VAL A 14 -2.12 5.76 -13.63
C VAL A 14 -1.09 6.57 -12.86
N THR A 15 -1.06 7.90 -13.06
CA THR A 15 -0.18 8.81 -12.32
C THR A 15 -0.52 8.86 -10.84
N GLY A 16 -1.80 8.99 -10.49
CA GLY A 16 -2.25 8.98 -9.11
C GLY A 16 -1.99 7.65 -8.40
N LEU A 17 -2.14 6.52 -9.10
CA LEU A 17 -1.96 5.19 -8.54
C LEU A 17 -0.50 4.76 -8.46
N SER A 18 0.20 4.72 -9.61
CA SER A 18 1.52 4.09 -9.76
C SER A 18 2.66 5.07 -9.93
N GLY A 19 2.40 6.27 -10.46
CA GLY A 19 3.39 7.36 -10.50
C GLY A 19 3.67 7.91 -9.11
N SER A 20 2.61 8.18 -8.36
CA SER A 20 2.67 8.69 -6.98
C SER A 20 2.73 7.56 -5.94
N GLY A 21 2.28 6.36 -6.31
CA GLY A 21 2.20 5.18 -5.45
C GLY A 21 3.43 4.88 -4.60
N PRO A 22 4.67 4.90 -5.15
CA PRO A 22 5.88 4.62 -4.37
C PRO A 22 6.02 5.51 -3.12
N ALA A 23 5.61 6.78 -3.19
CA ALA A 23 5.65 7.67 -2.04
C ALA A 23 4.69 7.21 -0.92
N TYR A 24 3.48 6.76 -1.27
CA TYR A 24 2.52 6.23 -0.29
C TYR A 24 3.05 4.97 0.38
N ILE A 25 3.72 4.12 -0.39
CA ILE A 25 4.36 2.90 0.09
C ILE A 25 5.52 3.21 1.05
N PHE A 26 6.33 4.24 0.77
CA PHE A 26 7.39 4.66 1.70
C PHE A 26 6.84 5.14 3.04
N VAL A 27 5.71 5.86 3.05
CA VAL A 27 5.02 6.24 4.29
C VAL A 27 4.58 5.00 5.08
N ILE A 28 4.04 3.97 4.41
CA ILE A 28 3.66 2.72 5.07
C ILE A 28 4.88 2.00 5.66
N ILE A 29 6.00 1.94 4.94
CA ILE A 29 7.24 1.33 5.42
C ILE A 29 7.77 2.07 6.65
N GLU A 30 7.78 3.42 6.60
CA GLU A 30 8.21 4.25 7.73
C GLU A 30 7.32 4.03 8.95
N ALA A 31 6.00 4.08 8.79
CA ALA A 31 5.05 3.87 9.88
C ALA A 31 5.17 2.47 10.53
N LEU A 32 5.32 1.41 9.72
CA LEU A 32 5.55 0.06 10.25
C LEU A 32 6.90 -0.04 10.97
N SER A 33 7.92 0.66 10.47
CA SER A 33 9.24 0.67 11.09
C SER A 33 9.23 1.39 12.43
N ASP A 34 8.55 2.54 12.52
CA ASP A 34 8.34 3.28 13.76
C ASP A 34 7.59 2.44 14.80
N ALA A 35 6.53 1.75 14.38
CA ALA A 35 5.81 0.82 15.23
C ALA A 35 6.71 -0.32 15.73
N GLY A 36 7.53 -0.90 14.85
CA GLY A 36 8.50 -1.94 15.22
C GLY A 36 9.50 -1.45 16.27
N VAL A 37 10.01 -0.23 16.12
CA VAL A 37 10.91 0.40 17.11
C VAL A 37 10.20 0.64 18.44
N ASN A 38 8.95 1.13 18.40
CA ASN A 38 8.15 1.33 19.60
C ASN A 38 7.90 0.00 20.36
N MET A 39 7.87 -1.13 19.64
CA MET A 39 7.75 -2.48 20.20
C MET A 39 9.10 -3.14 20.51
N GLY A 40 10.22 -2.40 20.44
CA GLY A 40 11.54 -2.83 20.92
C GLY A 40 12.51 -3.34 19.85
N LEU A 41 12.19 -3.24 18.56
CA LEU A 41 13.14 -3.53 17.49
C LEU A 41 14.16 -2.39 17.33
N SER A 42 15.35 -2.71 16.82
CA SER A 42 16.25 -1.66 16.34
C SER A 42 15.70 -1.05 15.05
N ARG A 43 16.01 0.23 14.80
CA ARG A 43 15.58 0.96 13.59
C ARG A 43 15.96 0.23 12.31
N ASP A 44 17.19 -0.26 12.23
CA ASP A 44 17.71 -0.97 11.04
C ASP A 44 16.97 -2.28 10.78
N ILE A 45 16.70 -3.06 11.83
CA ILE A 45 15.92 -4.31 11.71
C ILE A 45 14.49 -3.98 11.30
N ALA A 46 13.85 -3.00 11.93
CA ALA A 46 12.47 -2.62 11.64
C ALA A 46 12.30 -2.20 10.17
N LEU A 47 13.18 -1.33 9.66
CA LEU A 47 13.18 -0.91 8.25
C LEU A 47 13.28 -2.09 7.28
N LYS A 48 14.23 -3.00 7.53
CA LYS A 48 14.43 -4.18 6.67
C LYS A 48 13.22 -5.11 6.68
N LEU A 49 12.66 -5.38 7.86
CA LEU A 49 11.48 -6.24 8.00
C LEU A 49 10.24 -5.61 7.34
N SER A 50 10.02 -4.30 7.52
CA SER A 50 8.90 -3.58 6.92
C SER A 50 8.99 -3.58 5.38
N ALA A 51 10.16 -3.26 4.82
CA ALA A 51 10.38 -3.28 3.38
C ALA A 51 10.20 -4.70 2.80
N GLN A 52 10.78 -5.72 3.44
CA GLN A 52 10.68 -7.11 2.98
C GLN A 52 9.25 -7.65 3.08
N THR A 53 8.50 -7.28 4.13
CA THR A 53 7.09 -7.65 4.29
C THR A 53 6.25 -7.12 3.14
N LEU A 54 6.45 -5.84 2.80
CA LEU A 54 5.72 -5.22 1.70
C LEU A 54 6.08 -5.83 0.34
N PHE A 55 7.38 -6.04 0.08
CA PHE A 55 7.84 -6.73 -1.13
C PHE A 55 7.26 -8.15 -1.23
N GLY A 56 7.32 -8.92 -0.15
CA GLY A 56 6.82 -10.30 -0.09
C GLY A 56 5.31 -10.38 -0.36
N ALA A 57 4.51 -9.49 0.24
CA ALA A 57 3.08 -9.43 0.00
C ALA A 57 2.74 -9.07 -1.46
N ALA A 58 3.42 -8.07 -2.03
CA ALA A 58 3.24 -7.69 -3.42
C ALA A 58 3.64 -8.82 -4.38
N LYS A 59 4.78 -9.45 -4.13
CA LYS A 59 5.27 -10.60 -4.91
C LYS A 59 4.30 -11.78 -4.86
N LEU A 60 3.82 -12.13 -3.66
CA LEU A 60 2.85 -13.22 -3.49
C LEU A 60 1.57 -12.99 -4.29
N TYR A 61 1.07 -11.76 -4.33
CA TYR A 61 -0.09 -11.41 -5.13
C TYR A 61 0.19 -11.47 -6.64
N LEU A 62 1.31 -10.89 -7.08
CA LEU A 62 1.69 -10.85 -8.50
C LEU A 62 2.02 -12.24 -9.08
N ASP A 63 2.56 -13.15 -8.27
CA ASP A 63 2.92 -14.51 -8.67
C ASP A 63 1.73 -15.49 -8.57
N GLY A 64 0.61 -15.08 -7.95
CA GLY A 64 -0.57 -15.90 -7.71
C GLY A 64 -1.81 -15.48 -8.51
N ASP A 65 -2.91 -16.21 -8.31
CA ASP A 65 -4.23 -15.98 -8.91
C ASP A 65 -5.30 -15.60 -7.88
N LYS A 66 -4.93 -15.57 -6.60
CA LYS A 66 -5.85 -15.32 -5.48
C LYS A 66 -6.16 -13.84 -5.31
N HIS A 67 -7.40 -13.57 -4.93
CA HIS A 67 -7.83 -12.23 -4.59
C HIS A 67 -7.09 -11.72 -3.33
N PRO A 68 -6.72 -10.43 -3.21
CA PRO A 68 -6.02 -9.90 -2.04
C PRO A 68 -6.75 -10.14 -0.71
N ALA A 69 -8.08 -10.17 -0.73
CA ALA A 69 -8.87 -10.51 0.46
C ALA A 69 -8.64 -11.94 0.94
N GLU A 70 -8.52 -12.91 0.01
CA GLU A 70 -8.21 -14.30 0.33
C GLU A 70 -6.79 -14.42 0.88
N LEU A 71 -5.81 -13.77 0.25
CA LEU A 71 -4.43 -13.76 0.75
C LEU A 71 -4.35 -13.18 2.17
N LYS A 72 -5.08 -12.09 2.43
CA LYS A 72 -5.19 -11.49 3.77
C LYS A 72 -5.81 -12.47 4.77
N ASP A 73 -6.88 -13.15 4.40
CA ASP A 73 -7.56 -14.13 5.27
C ASP A 73 -6.67 -15.36 5.53
N MET A 74 -5.88 -15.81 4.55
CA MET A 74 -4.90 -16.90 4.73
C MET A 74 -3.80 -16.56 5.74
N VAL A 75 -3.45 -15.28 5.93
CA VAL A 75 -2.49 -14.82 6.94
C VAL A 75 -3.17 -14.59 8.30
N ALA A 76 -4.49 -14.39 8.32
CA ALA A 76 -5.25 -14.10 9.52
C ALA A 76 -5.79 -15.37 10.18
N SER A 77 -5.17 -15.77 11.30
CA SER A 77 -5.71 -16.86 12.13
C SER A 77 -6.83 -16.33 13.06
N PRO A 78 -7.88 -17.13 13.34
CA PRO A 78 -8.92 -16.77 14.31
C PRO A 78 -8.33 -16.42 15.68
N GLY A 79 -8.65 -15.22 16.19
CA GLY A 79 -8.14 -14.73 17.48
C GLY A 79 -6.63 -14.43 17.52
N GLY A 80 -5.94 -14.49 16.38
CA GLY A 80 -4.49 -14.29 16.30
C GLY A 80 -4.05 -12.82 16.27
N THR A 81 -2.73 -12.62 16.20
CA THR A 81 -2.11 -11.28 16.14
C THR A 81 -2.51 -10.51 14.87
N THR A 82 -2.60 -11.19 13.72
CA THR A 82 -2.97 -10.58 12.45
C THR A 82 -4.36 -9.97 12.50
N ILE A 83 -5.37 -10.68 13.02
CA ILE A 83 -6.75 -10.17 13.02
C ILE A 83 -6.92 -8.99 13.99
N ALA A 84 -6.17 -8.98 15.11
CA ALA A 84 -6.12 -7.84 16.01
C ALA A 84 -5.49 -6.60 15.33
N GLY A 85 -4.38 -6.80 14.59
CA GLY A 85 -3.76 -5.74 13.81
C GLY A 85 -4.65 -5.21 12.68
N LEU A 86 -5.34 -6.09 11.96
CA LEU A 86 -6.30 -5.72 10.92
C LEU A 86 -7.45 -4.89 11.48
N LYS A 87 -7.99 -5.25 12.65
CA LYS A 87 -9.02 -4.45 13.32
C LYS A 87 -8.55 -3.02 13.58
N ALA A 88 -7.34 -2.83 14.13
CA ALA A 88 -6.79 -1.51 14.39
C ALA A 88 -6.55 -0.71 13.09
N ILE A 89 -6.14 -1.36 12.01
CA ILE A 89 -5.99 -0.74 10.68
C ILE A 89 -7.33 -0.23 10.14
N GLU A 90 -8.40 -1.02 10.27
CA GLU A 90 -9.72 -0.64 9.79
C GLU A 90 -10.31 0.50 10.65
N GLU A 91 -10.12 0.46 11.98
CA GLU A 91 -10.50 1.57 12.88
C GLU A 91 -9.74 2.87 12.56
N GLY A 92 -8.49 2.76 12.12
CA GLY A 92 -7.68 3.89 11.65
C GLY A 92 -8.05 4.41 10.26
N GLY A 93 -8.95 3.74 9.53
CA GLY A 93 -9.46 4.23 8.25
C GLY A 93 -8.46 4.16 7.08
N LEU A 94 -7.46 3.28 7.14
CA LEU A 94 -6.38 3.21 6.13
C LEU A 94 -6.90 3.13 4.68
N ARG A 95 -7.96 2.34 4.45
CA ARG A 95 -8.57 2.19 3.11
C ARG A 95 -9.06 3.53 2.57
N ALA A 96 -9.81 4.27 3.39
CA ALA A 96 -10.35 5.56 3.00
C ALA A 96 -9.22 6.56 2.69
N THR A 97 -8.15 6.56 3.50
CA THR A 97 -6.98 7.43 3.28
C THR A 97 -6.27 7.11 1.97
N LEU A 98 -6.04 5.84 1.65
CA LEU A 98 -5.36 5.45 0.40
C LEU A 98 -6.21 5.74 -0.83
N ILE A 99 -7.53 5.51 -0.76
CA ILE A 99 -8.46 5.87 -1.84
C ILE A 99 -8.41 7.38 -2.09
N ALA A 100 -8.54 8.19 -1.04
CA ALA A 100 -8.49 9.64 -1.14
C ALA A 100 -7.15 10.15 -1.69
N ALA A 101 -6.03 9.51 -1.36
CA ALA A 101 -4.71 9.87 -1.88
C ALA A 101 -4.62 9.70 -3.40
N VAL A 102 -5.10 8.55 -3.93
CA VAL A 102 -5.10 8.28 -5.37
C VAL A 102 -6.05 9.23 -6.10
N GLU A 103 -7.23 9.47 -5.55
CA GLU A 103 -8.20 10.44 -6.12
C GLU A 103 -7.61 11.85 -6.18
N ALA A 104 -7.03 12.34 -5.09
CA ALA A 104 -6.43 13.67 -5.03
C ALA A 104 -5.28 13.83 -6.03
N ALA A 105 -4.39 12.84 -6.14
CA ALA A 105 -3.29 12.87 -7.09
C ALA A 105 -3.77 12.79 -8.55
N THR A 106 -4.82 12.00 -8.82
CA THR A 106 -5.45 11.91 -10.14
C THR A 106 -6.07 13.25 -10.55
N LEU A 107 -6.84 13.89 -9.67
CA LEU A 107 -7.43 15.20 -9.93
C LEU A 107 -6.35 16.26 -10.13
N ARG A 108 -5.30 16.23 -9.33
CA ARG A 108 -4.18 17.17 -9.47
C ARG A 108 -3.45 16.99 -10.81
N SER A 109 -3.27 15.76 -11.28
CA SER A 109 -2.70 15.47 -12.60
C SER A 109 -3.53 16.12 -13.72
N LYS A 110 -4.87 15.95 -13.66
CA LYS A 110 -5.81 16.57 -14.61
C LYS A 110 -5.72 18.09 -14.65
N GLU A 111 -5.66 18.73 -13.47
CA GLU A 111 -5.53 20.18 -13.35
C GLU A 111 -4.24 20.69 -14.01
N LEU A 112 -3.13 20.00 -13.77
CA LEU A 112 -1.82 20.36 -14.33
C LEU A 112 -1.78 20.16 -15.86
N GLY A 113 -2.43 19.11 -16.37
CA GLY A 113 -2.57 18.84 -17.80
C GLY A 113 -3.48 19.85 -18.52
N SER A 114 -4.51 20.35 -17.85
CA SER A 114 -5.47 21.33 -18.40
C SER A 114 -5.01 22.78 -18.31
N SER A 115 -3.97 23.06 -17.51
CA SER A 115 -3.39 24.40 -17.34
C SER A 115 -2.28 24.72 -18.35
N LYS A 116 -2.12 23.88 -19.38
CA LYS A 116 -1.24 24.10 -20.54
C LYS A 116 -2.08 24.47 -21.75
#